data_AF-A0A6A5ZEU9-F1
#
_entry.id   AF-A0A6A5ZEU9-F1
#
_cell.length_a   1.000
_cell.length_b   1.000
_cell.length_c   1.000
_cell.angle_alpha   90.00
_cell.angle_beta   90.00
_cell.angle_gamma   90.00
#
_symmetry.space_group_name_H-M   'P 1'
#
loop_
_entity.id
_entity.type
_entity.pdbx_description
1 polymer ?
#
loop_
_entity_poly.entity_id
_entity_poly.type
_entity_poly.pdbx_seq_one_letter_code
_entity_poly.pdbx_strand_id
1 'polypeptide(L)'
;MATQGFDGKTFDVVVINSSLERANDTAIIMQRIHALLRPSGKLIVRNTAHNAFTAEFALRLLPEYRSWWTSTDQTKKYFVPAVDWRETMESSQLWENIFALHDCHDVKSGFLGCLVATASTPSTVTRLETKFGIITGTASEYHSRPVQSLASNMPDLTPILLALDDAVDANSYPNAFYTCMVEVGAPFLPHLSEASFKQLKTIMAAASGILWVTNGGGESATEPGYHMIDGLARTLRTENPNVPFVTLHLKRTGQKNLA
;
A
#
# COMPACT_ATOMS: atom_id res chain seq x y z
N MET A 1 -24.01 18.34 5.97
CA MET A 1 -23.58 17.00 6.39
C MET A 1 -24.54 16.41 7.39
N ALA A 2 -24.65 16.98 8.60
CA ALA A 2 -25.64 16.53 9.59
C ALA A 2 -27.09 16.56 9.04
N THR A 3 -27.45 17.59 8.27
CA THR A 3 -28.76 17.70 7.59
C THR A 3 -28.98 16.66 6.49
N GLN A 4 -27.93 16.02 5.98
CA GLN A 4 -28.00 14.93 5.00
C GLN A 4 -27.91 13.56 5.68
N GLY A 5 -27.89 13.51 7.02
CA GLY A 5 -27.80 12.27 7.80
C GLY A 5 -26.40 11.67 7.87
N PHE A 6 -25.35 12.43 7.54
CA PHE A 6 -23.96 11.95 7.68
C PHE A 6 -23.34 12.47 8.96
N ASP A 7 -23.11 11.55 9.89
CA ASP A 7 -22.26 11.75 11.05
C ASP A 7 -20.80 11.62 10.58
N GLY A 8 -19.98 12.64 10.82
CA GLY A 8 -18.60 12.70 10.30
C GLY A 8 -17.72 11.53 10.75
N LYS A 9 -16.62 11.28 10.02
CA LYS A 9 -15.62 10.24 10.29
C LYS A 9 -16.17 8.82 10.44
N THR A 10 -17.16 8.48 9.61
CA THR A 10 -17.85 7.18 9.68
C THR A 10 -17.40 6.19 8.60
N PHE A 11 -16.80 6.67 7.50
CA PHE A 11 -16.49 5.86 6.33
C PHE A 11 -15.00 5.49 6.27
N ASP A 12 -14.70 4.22 6.01
CA ASP A 12 -13.33 3.77 5.71
C ASP A 12 -12.91 4.11 4.27
N VAL A 13 -13.87 4.10 3.34
CA VAL A 13 -13.65 4.40 1.92
C VAL A 13 -14.78 5.25 1.38
N VAL A 14 -14.45 6.30 0.62
CA VAL A 14 -15.39 7.08 -0.19
C VAL A 14 -14.99 6.91 -1.65
N VAL A 15 -15.94 6.49 -2.49
CA VAL A 15 -15.75 6.32 -3.93
C VAL A 15 -16.58 7.36 -4.67
N ILE A 16 -15.93 8.11 -5.56
CA ILE A 16 -16.56 9.11 -6.41
C ILE A 16 -16.38 8.69 -7.85
N ASN A 17 -17.50 8.40 -8.51
CA ASN A 17 -17.54 8.03 -9.91
C ASN A 17 -18.04 9.22 -10.72
N SER A 18 -17.13 9.92 -11.42
CA SER A 18 -17.42 10.96 -12.43
C SER A 18 -18.57 11.90 -12.05
N SER A 19 -18.24 12.95 -11.29
CA SER A 19 -19.19 14.01 -10.89
C SER A 19 -18.50 15.23 -10.28
N LEU A 20 -17.18 15.19 -10.08
CA LEU A 20 -16.46 16.30 -9.44
C LEU A 20 -16.26 17.48 -10.39
N GLU A 21 -16.34 17.25 -11.70
CA GLU A 21 -16.40 18.29 -12.73
C GLU A 21 -17.61 19.22 -12.59
N ARG A 22 -18.63 18.81 -11.81
CA ARG A 22 -19.81 19.64 -11.46
C ARG A 22 -19.60 20.46 -10.18
N ALA A 23 -18.48 20.26 -9.49
CA ALA A 23 -18.15 20.99 -8.28
C ALA A 23 -17.88 22.46 -8.60
N ASN A 24 -18.56 23.35 -7.87
CA ASN A 24 -18.24 24.78 -7.95
C ASN A 24 -16.96 25.12 -7.17
N ASP A 25 -16.60 24.32 -6.17
CA ASP A 25 -15.44 24.53 -5.31
C ASP A 25 -14.85 23.18 -4.90
N THR A 26 -13.69 22.88 -5.45
CA THR A 26 -12.97 21.61 -5.27
C THR A 26 -12.42 21.48 -3.84
N ALA A 27 -11.96 22.58 -3.24
CA ALA A 27 -11.38 22.61 -1.90
C ALA A 27 -12.45 22.32 -0.83
N ILE A 28 -13.64 22.95 -0.94
CA ILE A 28 -14.75 22.69 -0.02
C ILE A 28 -15.20 21.23 -0.11
N ILE A 29 -15.25 20.66 -1.32
CA ILE A 29 -15.62 19.24 -1.48
C ILE A 29 -14.58 18.33 -0.86
N MET A 30 -13.29 18.60 -1.06
CA MET A 30 -12.22 17.78 -0.46
C MET A 30 -12.22 17.86 1.07
N GLN A 31 -12.44 19.05 1.65
CA GLN A 31 -12.63 19.19 3.10
C GLN A 31 -13.82 18.39 3.60
N ARG A 32 -14.92 18.42 2.86
CA ARG A 32 -16.13 17.66 3.19
C ARG A 32 -15.86 16.15 3.14
N ILE A 33 -15.27 15.64 2.07
CA ILE A 33 -14.97 14.21 1.97
C ILE A 33 -14.02 13.78 3.09
N HIS A 34 -13.00 14.58 3.40
CA HIS A 34 -12.10 14.33 4.53
C HIS A 34 -12.87 14.22 5.86
N ALA A 35 -13.84 15.10 6.08
CA ALA A 35 -14.69 15.07 7.28
C ALA A 35 -15.61 13.83 7.37
N LEU A 36 -15.91 13.14 6.25
CA LEU A 36 -16.65 11.89 6.23
C LEU A 36 -15.75 10.68 6.50
N LEU A 37 -14.49 10.75 6.08
CA LEU A 37 -13.54 9.67 6.20
C LEU A 37 -13.05 9.51 7.64
N ARG A 38 -12.96 8.25 8.07
CA ARG A 38 -12.22 7.88 9.27
C ARG A 38 -10.74 8.27 9.13
N PRO A 39 -10.02 8.38 10.26
CA PRO A 39 -8.55 8.42 10.25
C PRO A 39 -7.97 7.37 9.30
N SER A 40 -7.09 7.79 8.38
CA SER A 40 -6.45 6.94 7.37
C SER A 40 -7.41 6.32 6.34
N GLY A 41 -8.67 6.77 6.28
CA GLY A 41 -9.65 6.39 5.29
C GLY A 41 -9.21 6.75 3.86
N LYS A 42 -9.81 6.09 2.88
CA LYS A 42 -9.39 6.19 1.46
C LYS A 42 -10.42 6.94 0.64
N LEU A 43 -9.96 7.86 -0.19
CA LEU A 43 -10.75 8.45 -1.27
C LEU A 43 -10.32 7.82 -2.59
N ILE A 44 -11.28 7.34 -3.36
CA ILE A 44 -11.09 6.85 -4.73
C ILE A 44 -11.94 7.72 -5.66
N VAL A 45 -11.31 8.42 -6.58
CA VAL A 45 -12.00 9.27 -7.58
C VAL A 45 -11.72 8.72 -8.97
N ARG A 46 -12.77 8.25 -9.64
CA ARG A 46 -12.73 7.93 -11.06
C ARG A 46 -13.07 9.17 -11.87
N ASN A 47 -12.19 9.57 -12.78
CA ASN A 47 -12.38 10.70 -13.67
C ASN A 47 -12.11 10.30 -15.13
N THR A 48 -12.64 11.06 -16.08
CA THR A 48 -12.29 10.92 -17.50
C THR A 48 -11.08 11.80 -17.83
N ALA A 49 -10.24 11.29 -18.74
CA ALA A 49 -8.93 11.86 -19.06
C ALA A 49 -8.99 13.04 -20.05
N HIS A 50 -7.82 13.62 -20.35
CA HIS A 50 -7.65 14.84 -21.15
C HIS A 50 -8.27 14.85 -22.55
N ASN A 51 -8.53 13.69 -23.15
CA ASN A 51 -8.96 13.58 -24.55
C ASN A 51 -10.29 12.84 -24.73
N ALA A 52 -11.21 12.96 -23.77
CA ALA A 52 -12.50 12.27 -23.78
C ALA A 52 -13.59 12.99 -24.61
N PHE A 53 -13.27 13.56 -25.78
CA PHE A 53 -14.23 14.33 -26.61
C PHE A 53 -15.53 13.57 -26.90
N THR A 54 -15.43 12.27 -27.18
CA THR A 54 -16.60 11.41 -27.42
C THR A 54 -17.50 11.28 -26.19
N ALA A 55 -16.91 11.15 -25.00
CA ALA A 55 -17.66 11.11 -23.75
C ALA A 55 -18.26 12.48 -23.44
N GLU A 56 -17.51 13.56 -23.65
CA GLU A 56 -18.01 14.92 -23.48
C GLU A 56 -19.22 15.18 -24.38
N PHE A 57 -19.16 14.78 -25.66
CA PHE A 57 -20.29 14.88 -26.57
C PHE A 57 -21.51 14.11 -26.05
N ALA A 58 -21.33 12.85 -25.64
CA ALA A 58 -22.42 12.02 -25.13
C ALA A 58 -23.05 12.62 -23.86
N LEU A 59 -22.23 13.08 -22.91
CA LEU A 59 -22.70 13.72 -21.68
C LEU A 59 -23.41 15.05 -21.96
N ARG A 60 -23.02 15.79 -23.00
CA ARG A 60 -23.69 17.03 -23.43
C ARG A 60 -25.12 16.84 -23.96
N LEU A 61 -25.52 15.60 -24.25
CA LEU A 61 -26.90 15.29 -24.67
C LEU A 61 -27.84 15.07 -23.47
N LEU A 62 -27.28 14.88 -22.26
CA LEU A 62 -28.04 14.55 -21.07
C LEU A 62 -28.55 15.81 -20.35
N PRO A 63 -29.88 15.96 -20.13
CA PRO A 63 -30.46 17.18 -19.55
C PRO A 63 -29.84 17.63 -18.23
N GLU A 64 -29.44 16.68 -17.38
CA GLU A 64 -28.83 16.89 -16.07
C GLU A 64 -27.44 17.53 -16.13
N TYR A 65 -26.77 17.49 -17.28
CA TYR A 65 -25.48 18.12 -17.50
C TYR A 65 -25.64 19.53 -18.12
N ARG A 66 -26.87 19.97 -18.45
CA ARG A 66 -27.10 21.25 -19.15
C ARG A 66 -26.54 22.45 -18.44
N SER A 67 -26.73 22.50 -17.12
CA SER A 67 -26.20 23.58 -16.28
C SER A 67 -24.68 23.72 -16.33
N TRP A 68 -23.96 22.63 -16.64
CA TRP A 68 -22.50 22.61 -16.70
C TRP A 68 -22.00 23.29 -17.99
N TRP A 69 -22.43 22.85 -19.18
CA TRP A 69 -21.94 23.46 -20.44
C TRP A 69 -22.60 24.81 -20.79
N THR A 70 -23.76 25.14 -20.20
CA THR A 70 -24.36 26.49 -20.36
C THR A 70 -23.81 27.50 -19.35
N SER A 71 -22.88 27.11 -18.48
CA SER A 71 -22.25 28.01 -17.52
C SER A 71 -21.55 29.18 -18.23
N THR A 72 -21.70 30.39 -17.70
CA THR A 72 -20.97 31.58 -18.17
C THR A 72 -19.52 31.60 -17.71
N ASP A 73 -19.18 30.81 -16.69
CA ASP A 73 -17.83 30.60 -16.18
C ASP A 73 -17.02 29.76 -17.16
N GLN A 74 -16.01 30.37 -17.79
CA GLN A 74 -15.17 29.72 -18.80
C GLN A 74 -14.39 28.53 -18.24
N THR A 75 -14.12 28.49 -16.93
CA THR A 75 -13.46 27.34 -16.28
C THR A 75 -14.36 26.10 -16.22
N LYS A 76 -15.68 26.28 -16.36
CA LYS A 76 -16.69 25.21 -16.32
C LYS A 76 -17.16 24.76 -17.71
N LYS A 77 -16.70 25.42 -18.79
CA LYS A 77 -17.17 25.14 -20.16
C LYS A 77 -16.51 23.93 -20.83
N TYR A 78 -15.37 23.51 -20.33
CA TYR A 78 -14.64 22.35 -20.84
C TYR A 78 -14.80 21.20 -19.87
N PHE A 79 -14.81 19.96 -20.37
CA PHE A 79 -14.66 18.80 -19.50
C PHE A 79 -13.31 18.95 -18.84
N VAL A 80 -13.32 19.48 -17.62
CA VAL A 80 -12.10 19.92 -16.95
C VAL A 80 -11.29 18.65 -16.74
N PRO A 81 -10.26 18.44 -17.54
CA PRO A 81 -9.67 17.13 -17.61
C PRO A 81 -8.75 17.04 -16.43
N ALA A 82 -9.20 16.33 -15.40
CA ALA A 82 -8.52 16.23 -14.12
C ALA A 82 -7.70 17.49 -13.77
N VAL A 83 -8.31 18.70 -13.83
CA VAL A 83 -7.65 19.88 -13.25
C VAL A 83 -7.38 19.51 -11.82
N ASP A 84 -6.08 19.35 -11.57
CA ASP A 84 -5.35 19.50 -10.35
C ASP A 84 -6.09 19.21 -9.04
N TRP A 85 -6.89 18.13 -9.03
CA TRP A 85 -7.36 17.53 -7.79
C TRP A 85 -6.16 17.13 -6.95
N ARG A 86 -5.08 16.69 -7.61
CA ARG A 86 -3.79 16.47 -6.98
C ARG A 86 -3.27 17.74 -6.32
N GLU A 87 -3.01 18.83 -7.05
CA GLU A 87 -2.49 20.07 -6.45
C GLU A 87 -3.45 20.65 -5.39
N THR A 88 -4.76 20.58 -5.59
CA THR A 88 -5.77 21.00 -4.60
C THR A 88 -5.67 20.16 -3.32
N MET A 89 -5.49 18.84 -3.45
CA MET A 89 -5.36 17.94 -2.31
C MET A 89 -4.00 18.12 -1.62
N GLU A 90 -2.92 18.30 -2.38
CA GLU A 90 -1.56 18.54 -1.90
C GLU A 90 -1.48 19.88 -1.15
N SER A 91 -2.09 20.94 -1.67
CA SER A 91 -2.14 22.26 -1.02
C SER A 91 -2.99 22.29 0.26
N SER A 92 -3.98 21.40 0.38
CA SER A 92 -4.84 21.34 1.57
C SER A 92 -4.17 20.72 2.80
N GLN A 93 -3.08 19.95 2.64
CA GLN A 93 -2.44 19.13 3.69
C GLN A 93 -3.37 18.14 4.42
N LEU A 94 -4.60 17.96 3.92
CA LEU A 94 -5.59 17.00 4.44
C LEU A 94 -5.45 15.61 3.83
N TRP A 95 -4.54 15.44 2.87
CA TRP A 95 -4.36 14.19 2.14
C TRP A 95 -2.91 13.74 2.10
N GLU A 96 -2.73 12.43 2.19
CA GLU A 96 -1.46 11.72 2.10
C GLU A 96 -1.56 10.61 1.05
N ASN A 97 -0.42 10.08 0.60
CA ASN A 97 -0.34 8.95 -0.33
C ASN A 97 -1.22 9.15 -1.58
N ILE A 98 -1.10 10.32 -2.23
CA ILE A 98 -1.90 10.70 -3.39
C ILE A 98 -1.25 10.09 -4.64
N PHE A 99 -1.90 9.13 -5.29
CA PHE A 99 -1.43 8.54 -6.54
C PHE A 99 -2.52 8.51 -7.60
N ALA A 100 -2.12 8.71 -8.85
CA ALA A 100 -2.99 8.65 -10.02
C ALA A 100 -2.68 7.38 -10.81
N LEU A 101 -3.72 6.67 -11.19
CA LEU A 101 -3.70 5.50 -12.05
C LEU A 101 -4.29 5.89 -13.40
N HIS A 102 -3.63 5.47 -14.46
CA HIS A 102 -4.07 5.70 -15.84
C HIS A 102 -4.38 4.37 -16.50
N ASP A 103 -5.38 4.36 -17.38
CA ASP A 103 -5.80 3.18 -18.14
C ASP A 103 -4.85 2.80 -19.27
N CYS A 104 -3.94 3.70 -19.65
CA CYS A 104 -2.92 3.46 -20.67
C CYS A 104 -1.56 4.05 -20.25
N HIS A 105 -0.50 3.55 -20.89
CA HIS A 105 0.87 4.04 -20.65
C HIS A 105 1.09 5.46 -21.17
N ASP A 106 0.53 5.81 -22.33
CA ASP A 106 0.56 7.18 -22.84
C ASP A 106 -0.66 7.94 -22.31
N VAL A 107 -0.46 8.82 -21.33
CA VAL A 107 -1.52 9.60 -20.68
C VAL A 107 -2.36 10.41 -21.69
N LYS A 108 -1.80 10.77 -22.86
CA LYS A 108 -2.54 11.48 -23.91
C LYS A 108 -3.54 10.59 -24.65
N SER A 109 -3.34 9.28 -24.62
CA SER A 109 -4.20 8.30 -25.27
C SER A 109 -5.26 7.71 -24.33
N GLY A 110 -5.28 8.16 -23.07
CA GLY A 110 -6.15 7.61 -22.04
C GLY A 110 -7.57 8.13 -22.11
N PHE A 111 -8.50 7.32 -21.63
CA PHE A 111 -9.91 7.67 -21.52
C PHE A 111 -10.33 7.84 -20.07
N LEU A 112 -9.76 7.04 -19.15
CA LEU A 112 -10.07 7.01 -17.73
C LEU A 112 -8.82 7.17 -16.87
N GLY A 113 -8.97 7.96 -15.82
CA GLY A 113 -8.04 8.04 -14.70
C GLY A 113 -8.71 7.66 -13.40
N CYS A 114 -7.92 7.18 -12.45
CA CYS A 114 -8.34 6.96 -11.07
C CYS A 114 -7.36 7.62 -10.12
N LEU A 115 -7.82 8.57 -9.31
CA LEU A 115 -7.04 9.15 -8.22
C LEU A 115 -7.36 8.41 -6.94
N VAL A 116 -6.33 8.04 -6.19
CA VAL A 116 -6.47 7.46 -4.85
C VAL A 116 -5.69 8.32 -3.87
N ALA A 117 -6.29 8.63 -2.74
CA ALA A 117 -5.66 9.38 -1.66
C ALA A 117 -6.09 8.84 -0.29
N THR A 118 -5.25 9.09 0.71
CA THR A 118 -5.53 8.77 2.12
C THR A 118 -5.85 10.05 2.88
N ALA A 119 -6.91 10.06 3.66
CA ALA A 119 -7.20 11.16 4.57
C ALA A 119 -6.08 11.27 5.61
N SER A 120 -5.41 12.43 5.66
CA SER A 120 -4.34 12.70 6.62
C SER A 120 -4.88 12.58 8.03
N THR A 121 -4.05 12.01 8.88
CA THR A 121 -4.28 11.91 10.31
C THR A 121 -3.19 12.70 11.01
N PRO A 122 -3.50 13.52 12.03
CA PRO A 122 -2.45 14.09 12.86
C PRO A 122 -1.67 12.94 13.47
N SER A 123 -0.47 12.73 12.93
CA SER A 123 0.39 11.61 13.26
C SER A 123 0.88 11.76 14.70
N THR A 124 0.10 11.25 15.64
CA THR A 124 0.67 10.72 16.88
C THR A 124 1.22 9.37 16.50
N VAL A 125 2.38 9.35 15.85
CA VAL A 125 3.20 8.14 15.83
C VAL A 125 3.62 7.95 17.28
N THR A 126 2.78 7.28 18.07
CA THR A 126 3.23 6.66 19.30
C THR A 126 4.18 5.60 18.81
N ARG A 127 5.47 5.94 18.79
CA ARG A 127 6.55 5.02 18.46
C ARG A 127 6.43 3.90 19.48
N LEU A 128 5.77 2.81 19.10
CA LEU A 128 5.71 1.63 19.94
C LEU A 128 7.16 1.22 20.12
N GLU A 129 7.61 1.10 21.37
CA GLU A 129 8.91 0.54 21.76
C GLU A 129 8.93 -0.97 21.45
N THR A 130 8.62 -1.34 20.21
CA THR A 130 8.57 -2.72 19.77
C THR A 130 9.99 -3.13 19.43
N LYS A 131 10.46 -4.17 20.10
CA LYS A 131 11.72 -4.83 19.75
C LYS A 131 11.63 -5.29 18.30
N PHE A 132 12.71 -5.12 17.54
CA PHE A 132 12.78 -5.48 16.13
C PHE A 132 13.84 -6.57 15.93
N GLY A 133 13.49 -7.65 15.24
CA GLY A 133 14.38 -8.76 14.94
C GLY A 133 14.48 -9.03 13.44
N ILE A 134 15.66 -9.46 12.99
CA ILE A 134 15.87 -9.94 11.62
C ILE A 134 16.21 -11.43 11.72
N ILE A 135 15.47 -12.26 10.99
CA ILE A 135 15.68 -13.71 10.96
C ILE A 135 16.30 -14.09 9.62
N THR A 136 17.42 -14.81 9.66
CA THR A 136 18.08 -15.42 8.49
C THR A 136 18.09 -16.94 8.60
N GLY A 137 18.33 -17.63 7.49
CA GLY A 137 18.40 -19.09 7.50
C GLY A 137 19.64 -19.56 8.26
N THR A 138 20.80 -18.99 7.90
CA THR A 138 22.09 -19.31 8.52
C THR A 138 22.76 -18.06 9.10
N ALA A 139 23.70 -18.24 10.03
CA ALA A 139 24.51 -17.14 10.56
C ALA A 139 25.39 -16.46 9.48
N SER A 140 25.78 -17.18 8.43
CA SER A 140 26.56 -16.62 7.33
C SER A 140 25.79 -15.55 6.53
N GLU A 141 24.47 -15.64 6.51
CA GLU A 141 23.58 -14.70 5.82
C GLU A 141 23.43 -13.36 6.55
N TYR A 142 23.88 -13.25 7.81
CA TYR A 142 23.91 -11.97 8.54
C TYR A 142 24.72 -10.90 7.81
N HIS A 143 25.79 -11.32 7.12
CA HIS A 143 26.65 -10.43 6.35
C HIS A 143 26.15 -10.22 4.92
N SER A 144 24.99 -10.78 4.56
CA SER A 144 24.40 -10.54 3.24
C SER A 144 24.05 -9.06 3.08
N ARG A 145 24.25 -8.55 1.86
CA ARG A 145 23.97 -7.16 1.51
C ARG A 145 22.54 -6.72 1.87
N PRO A 146 21.48 -7.53 1.66
CA PRO A 146 20.11 -7.15 2.04
C PRO A 146 19.94 -6.95 3.56
N VAL A 147 20.49 -7.86 4.38
CA VAL A 147 20.40 -7.80 5.84
C VAL A 147 21.16 -6.58 6.38
N GLN A 148 22.38 -6.37 5.91
CA GLN A 148 23.18 -5.20 6.29
C GLN A 148 22.54 -3.89 5.84
N SER A 149 21.99 -3.86 4.61
CA SER A 149 21.29 -2.69 4.11
C SER A 149 20.08 -2.37 4.97
N LEU A 150 19.26 -3.36 5.34
CA LEU A 150 18.12 -3.17 6.22
C LEU A 150 18.55 -2.64 7.60
N ALA A 151 19.55 -3.26 8.22
CA ALA A 151 20.08 -2.83 9.51
C ALA A 151 20.63 -1.39 9.49
N SER A 152 21.38 -1.02 8.44
CA SER A 152 21.97 0.32 8.31
C SER A 152 20.93 1.43 8.06
N ASN A 153 19.80 1.11 7.44
CA ASN A 153 18.71 2.07 7.20
C ASN A 153 17.78 2.25 8.41
N MET A 154 18.01 1.52 9.50
CA MET A 154 17.23 1.65 10.74
C MET A 154 18.16 1.88 11.94
N PRO A 155 18.93 2.98 11.97
CA PRO A 155 19.96 3.21 13.00
C PRO A 155 19.37 3.29 14.42
N ASP A 156 18.11 3.75 14.54
CA ASP A 156 17.43 3.86 15.82
C ASP A 156 16.86 2.53 16.35
N LEU A 157 16.84 1.47 15.54
CA LEU A 157 16.37 0.14 15.91
C LEU A 157 17.55 -0.80 15.79
N THR A 158 18.23 -1.12 16.89
CA THR A 158 19.27 -2.15 16.86
C THR A 158 18.60 -3.50 16.61
N PRO A 159 18.71 -4.09 15.39
CA PRO A 159 18.00 -5.32 15.09
C PRO A 159 18.65 -6.48 15.84
N ILE A 160 17.83 -7.36 16.38
CA ILE A 160 18.30 -8.64 16.91
C ILE A 160 18.46 -9.59 15.72
N LEU A 161 19.68 -9.98 15.39
CA LEU A 161 19.93 -10.96 14.33
C LEU A 161 19.76 -12.38 14.89
N LEU A 162 18.92 -13.17 14.24
CA LEU A 162 18.59 -14.54 14.62
C LEU A 162 18.81 -15.45 13.42
N ALA A 163 19.58 -16.51 13.58
CA ALA A 163 19.70 -17.56 12.57
C ALA A 163 18.76 -18.66 13.02
N LEU A 164 17.99 -19.21 12.08
CA LEU A 164 17.07 -20.27 12.44
C LEU A 164 17.84 -21.48 12.98
N ASP A 165 18.96 -21.84 12.34
CA ASP A 165 19.77 -23.00 12.72
C ASP A 165 20.42 -22.87 14.11
N ASP A 166 20.72 -21.65 14.55
CA ASP A 166 21.31 -21.37 15.86
C ASP A 166 20.21 -21.36 16.93
N ALA A 167 19.65 -22.53 17.22
CA ALA A 167 18.77 -22.87 18.35
C ALA A 167 18.32 -21.67 19.20
N VAL A 168 17.51 -20.77 18.62
CA VAL A 168 17.14 -19.54 19.30
C VAL A 168 16.18 -19.93 20.41
N ASP A 169 16.54 -19.60 21.64
CA ASP A 169 15.59 -19.42 22.74
C ASP A 169 14.60 -18.34 22.29
N ALA A 170 13.52 -18.73 21.62
CA ALA A 170 12.45 -17.84 21.17
C ALA A 170 11.81 -17.06 22.34
N ASN A 171 12.09 -17.48 23.58
CA ASN A 171 11.77 -16.76 24.81
C ASN A 171 12.65 -15.53 25.09
N SER A 172 13.73 -15.32 24.35
CA SER A 172 14.65 -14.20 24.59
C SER A 172 14.02 -12.84 24.23
N TYR A 173 13.08 -12.83 23.28
CA TYR A 173 12.48 -11.59 22.77
C TYR A 173 10.98 -11.72 22.47
N PRO A 174 10.13 -11.99 23.47
CA PRO A 174 8.69 -12.01 23.27
C PRO A 174 8.18 -10.64 22.78
N ASN A 175 7.12 -10.65 21.97
CA ASN A 175 6.44 -9.46 21.48
C ASN A 175 7.29 -8.56 20.54
N ALA A 176 8.27 -9.15 19.84
CA ALA A 176 9.08 -8.46 18.83
C ALA A 176 8.43 -8.52 17.44
N PHE A 177 8.66 -7.50 16.62
CA PHE A 177 8.34 -7.51 15.20
C PHE A 177 9.51 -8.12 14.44
N TYR A 178 9.25 -9.17 13.66
CA TYR A 178 10.30 -9.91 12.96
C TYR A 178 10.26 -9.68 11.45
N THR A 179 11.40 -9.32 10.87
CA THR A 179 11.62 -9.39 9.43
C THR A 179 12.33 -10.69 9.09
N CYS A 180 11.60 -11.63 8.47
CA CYS A 180 12.12 -12.91 8.03
C CYS A 180 12.72 -12.80 6.63
N MET A 181 14.01 -13.10 6.51
CA MET A 181 14.81 -12.99 5.29
C MET A 181 15.40 -14.34 4.85
N VAL A 182 14.89 -15.45 5.39
CA VAL A 182 15.33 -16.82 5.09
C VAL A 182 15.18 -17.21 3.61
N GLU A 183 14.33 -16.50 2.86
CA GLU A 183 14.06 -16.73 1.43
C GLU A 183 14.61 -15.63 0.51
N VAL A 184 15.57 -14.84 0.98
CA VAL A 184 16.27 -13.85 0.13
C VAL A 184 17.36 -14.51 -0.72
N GLY A 185 17.82 -15.71 -0.36
CA GLY A 185 18.79 -16.48 -1.15
C GLY A 185 18.13 -17.51 -2.07
N ALA A 186 17.51 -18.51 -1.45
CA ALA A 186 16.85 -19.65 -2.10
C ALA A 186 15.50 -19.93 -1.42
N PRO A 187 14.57 -20.69 -2.05
CA PRO A 187 13.36 -21.13 -1.36
C PRO A 187 13.71 -21.99 -0.14
N PHE A 188 13.08 -21.66 0.99
CA PHE A 188 13.37 -22.27 2.29
C PHE A 188 12.27 -23.27 2.69
N LEU A 189 11.01 -22.88 2.51
CA LEU A 189 9.86 -23.70 2.92
C LEU A 189 9.76 -25.07 2.23
N PRO A 190 10.15 -25.25 0.94
CA PRO A 190 10.14 -26.58 0.31
C PRO A 190 11.13 -27.57 0.93
N HIS A 191 12.17 -27.07 1.60
CA HIS A 191 13.29 -27.85 2.14
C HIS A 191 13.33 -27.84 3.67
N LEU A 192 12.19 -27.50 4.29
CA LEU A 192 12.10 -27.28 5.72
C LEU A 192 12.34 -28.58 6.50
N SER A 193 13.31 -28.57 7.42
CA SER A 193 13.51 -29.66 8.37
C SER A 193 12.50 -29.59 9.53
N GLU A 194 12.29 -30.70 10.24
CA GLU A 194 11.42 -30.71 11.43
C GLU A 194 11.91 -29.74 12.51
N ALA A 195 13.23 -29.63 12.71
CA ALA A 195 13.84 -28.73 13.69
C ALA A 195 13.58 -27.26 13.32
N SER A 196 13.85 -26.91 12.06
CA SER A 196 13.59 -25.57 11.51
C SER A 196 12.12 -25.20 11.59
N PHE A 197 11.21 -26.15 11.33
CA PHE A 197 9.77 -25.91 11.46
C PHE A 197 9.34 -25.64 12.90
N LYS A 198 9.88 -26.38 13.89
CA LYS A 198 9.59 -26.14 15.32
C LYS A 198 10.05 -24.75 15.76
N GLN A 199 11.24 -24.32 15.34
CA GLN A 199 11.74 -22.97 15.63
C GLN A 199 10.86 -21.90 14.99
N LEU A 200 10.49 -22.08 13.72
CA LEU A 200 9.61 -21.18 12.99
C LEU A 200 8.27 -20.99 13.71
N LYS A 201 7.64 -22.10 14.14
CA LYS A 201 6.39 -22.05 14.91
C LYS A 201 6.54 -21.26 16.20
N THR A 202 7.65 -21.44 16.91
CA THR A 202 7.88 -20.78 18.19
C THR A 202 8.05 -19.28 18.02
N ILE A 203 8.82 -18.86 17.01
CA ILE A 203 8.98 -17.45 16.65
C ILE A 203 7.63 -16.85 16.24
N MET A 204 6.91 -17.52 15.33
CA MET A 204 5.64 -17.00 14.82
C MET A 204 4.58 -16.84 15.91
N ALA A 205 4.57 -17.73 16.91
CA ALA A 205 3.64 -17.66 18.03
C ALA A 205 3.96 -16.53 19.02
N ALA A 206 5.23 -16.11 19.13
CA ALA A 206 5.67 -15.05 20.05
C ALA A 206 5.77 -13.66 19.40
N ALA A 207 5.63 -13.58 18.08
CA ALA A 207 5.78 -12.36 17.30
C ALA A 207 4.63 -11.37 17.53
N SER A 208 4.95 -10.08 17.63
CA SER A 208 3.96 -8.99 17.57
C SER A 208 3.61 -8.59 16.14
N GLY A 209 4.41 -9.04 15.16
CA GLY A 209 4.18 -8.87 13.74
C GLY A 209 5.32 -9.50 12.92
N ILE A 210 5.03 -9.85 11.68
CA ILE A 210 5.97 -10.54 10.80
C ILE A 210 5.95 -9.89 9.41
N LEU A 211 7.14 -9.54 8.91
CA LEU A 211 7.39 -9.24 7.51
C LEU A 211 8.22 -10.38 6.91
N TRP A 212 7.65 -11.14 5.98
CA TRP A 212 8.35 -12.21 5.28
C TRP A 212 8.80 -11.74 3.90
N VAL A 213 10.11 -11.81 3.65
CA VAL A 213 10.73 -11.31 2.40
C VAL A 213 11.21 -12.50 1.57
N THR A 214 10.83 -12.53 0.29
CA THR A 214 11.25 -13.56 -0.67
C THR A 214 11.76 -12.94 -1.96
N ASN A 215 12.45 -13.73 -2.79
CA ASN A 215 12.80 -13.36 -4.17
C ASN A 215 11.80 -13.88 -5.23
N GLY A 216 10.57 -14.22 -4.84
CA GLY A 216 9.55 -14.75 -5.77
C GLY A 216 8.85 -13.70 -6.65
N GLY A 217 9.27 -12.43 -6.63
CA GLY A 217 8.57 -11.35 -7.33
C GLY A 217 8.92 -11.23 -8.82
N GLY A 218 8.14 -10.43 -9.54
CA GLY A 218 8.34 -10.14 -10.96
C GLY A 218 7.11 -10.41 -11.82
N GLU A 219 7.21 -10.16 -13.13
CA GLU A 219 6.11 -10.37 -14.09
C GLU A 219 5.79 -11.85 -14.31
N SER A 220 6.78 -12.72 -14.13
CA SER A 220 6.62 -14.17 -14.19
C SER A 220 7.37 -14.78 -13.01
N ALA A 221 6.64 -15.28 -12.02
CA ALA A 221 7.22 -16.06 -10.93
C ALA A 221 7.80 -17.35 -11.52
N THR A 222 9.13 -17.42 -11.63
CA THR A 222 9.82 -18.56 -12.26
C THR A 222 10.02 -19.73 -11.31
N GLU A 223 9.89 -19.51 -10.00
CA GLU A 223 10.21 -20.50 -8.96
C GLU A 223 9.09 -20.55 -7.91
N PRO A 224 8.18 -21.54 -7.97
CA PRO A 224 7.00 -21.59 -7.11
C PRO A 224 7.35 -21.84 -5.62
N GLY A 225 8.57 -22.29 -5.32
CA GLY A 225 9.03 -22.50 -3.94
C GLY A 225 8.89 -21.25 -3.08
N TYR A 226 9.16 -20.06 -3.64
CA TYR A 226 9.02 -18.78 -2.94
C TYR A 226 7.57 -18.38 -2.62
N HIS A 227 6.58 -19.06 -3.19
CA HIS A 227 5.16 -18.77 -2.98
C HIS A 227 4.51 -19.72 -1.97
N MET A 228 5.25 -20.70 -1.42
CA MET A 228 4.72 -21.54 -0.34
C MET A 228 4.33 -20.70 0.89
N ILE A 229 5.03 -19.59 1.12
CA ILE A 229 4.72 -18.66 2.21
C ILE A 229 3.31 -18.07 2.09
N ASP A 230 2.76 -17.91 0.88
CA ASP A 230 1.45 -17.31 0.68
C ASP A 230 0.33 -18.14 1.34
N GLY A 231 0.46 -19.46 1.28
CA GLY A 231 -0.45 -20.39 1.94
C GLY A 231 -0.30 -20.36 3.47
N LEU A 232 0.95 -20.39 3.94
CA LEU A 232 1.25 -20.35 5.38
C LEU A 232 0.80 -19.02 6.00
N ALA A 233 1.12 -17.89 5.38
CA ALA A 233 0.72 -16.56 5.80
C ALA A 233 -0.80 -16.38 5.81
N ARG A 234 -1.53 -16.97 4.86
CA ARG A 234 -3.01 -16.95 4.86
C ARG A 234 -3.58 -17.71 6.06
N THR A 235 -2.99 -18.86 6.37
CA THR A 235 -3.37 -19.68 7.53
C THR A 235 -3.13 -18.90 8.82
N LEU A 236 -1.91 -18.36 9.01
CA LEU A 236 -1.53 -17.62 10.22
C LEU A 236 -2.36 -16.35 10.44
N ARG A 237 -2.68 -15.60 9.38
CA ARG A 237 -3.58 -14.43 9.48
C ARG A 237 -5.00 -14.80 9.90
N THR A 238 -5.44 -16.01 9.56
CA THR A 238 -6.76 -16.51 9.96
C THR A 238 -6.75 -16.98 11.42
N GLU A 239 -5.67 -17.64 11.84
CA GLU A 239 -5.50 -18.12 13.21
C GLU A 239 -5.27 -16.98 14.21
N ASN A 240 -4.49 -15.96 13.82
CA ASN A 240 -4.10 -14.84 14.67
C ASN A 240 -4.41 -13.50 13.98
N PRO A 241 -5.68 -13.08 13.90
CA PRO A 241 -6.08 -11.90 13.13
C PRO A 241 -5.51 -10.57 13.66
N ASN A 242 -5.07 -10.55 14.92
CA ASN A 242 -4.49 -9.35 15.55
C ASN A 242 -2.98 -9.21 15.31
N VAL A 243 -2.31 -10.23 14.75
CA VAL A 243 -0.87 -10.19 14.46
C VAL A 243 -0.68 -9.87 12.98
N PRO A 244 -0.13 -8.69 12.62
CA PRO A 244 0.12 -8.36 11.23
C PRO A 244 1.14 -9.32 10.63
N PHE A 245 0.77 -9.99 9.54
CA PHE A 245 1.65 -10.82 8.74
C PHE A 245 1.67 -10.28 7.31
N VAL A 246 2.83 -9.79 6.88
CA VAL A 246 3.03 -9.17 5.56
C VAL A 246 4.00 -10.03 4.76
N THR A 247 3.65 -10.35 3.52
CA THR A 247 4.56 -10.99 2.55
C THR A 247 5.04 -9.95 1.55
N LEU A 248 6.35 -9.93 1.28
CA LEU A 248 6.98 -9.06 0.30
C LEU A 248 7.81 -9.90 -0.68
N HIS A 249 7.33 -10.00 -1.92
CA HIS A 249 8.03 -10.69 -3.00
C HIS A 249 8.86 -9.69 -3.81
N LEU A 250 10.19 -9.79 -3.72
CA LEU A 250 11.12 -8.94 -4.45
C LEU A 250 11.35 -9.51 -5.85
N LYS A 251 11.36 -8.64 -6.87
CA LYS A 251 11.79 -9.00 -8.22
C LYS A 251 13.31 -9.14 -8.21
N ARG A 252 13.82 -10.29 -8.64
CA ARG A 252 15.27 -10.48 -8.87
C ARG A 252 15.73 -9.53 -9.98
N THR A 253 16.49 -8.51 -9.63
CA THR A 253 17.26 -7.74 -10.61
C THR A 253 18.36 -8.67 -11.10
N GLY A 254 18.16 -9.29 -12.27
CA GLY A 254 19.24 -10.01 -12.94
C GLY A 254 20.46 -9.10 -13.06
N GLN A 255 21.65 -9.64 -12.84
CA GLN A 255 22.86 -9.01 -13.36
C GLN A 255 22.60 -8.82 -14.85
N LYS A 256 22.44 -7.55 -15.29
CA LYS A 256 22.63 -7.23 -16.69
C LYS A 256 24.07 -7.63 -16.97
N ASN A 257 24.27 -8.75 -17.64
CA ASN A 257 25.52 -9.01 -18.32
C ASN A 257 25.74 -7.81 -19.25
N LEU A 258 26.65 -6.93 -18.85
CA LEU A 258 27.25 -5.96 -19.75
C LEU A 258 28.08 -6.80 -20.73
N ALA A 259 27.47 -7.15 -21.85
CA ALA A 259 28.18 -7.55 -23.06
C ALA A 259 28.48 -6.29 -23.87
#